data_AF-K7XIW5-F1
#
_entry.id   AF-K7XIW5-F1
#
_cell.length_a   1.000
_cell.length_b   1.000
_cell.length_c   1.000
_cell.angle_alpha   90.00
_cell.angle_beta   90.00
_cell.angle_gamma   90.00
#
_symmetry.space_group_name_H-M   'P 1'
#
loop_
_entity.id
_entity.type
_entity.pdbx_description
1 polymer ?
#
loop_
_entity_poly.entity_id
_entity_poly.type
_entity_poly.pdbx_seq_one_letter_code
_entity_poly.pdbx_strand_id
1 'polypeptide(L)' 'AVGKVLPALNGKVTGMSFRVPTANVSVVDLTCRLEKGASYDKIKAAVKSASEGPMKGIMGYTEDDVVSTDFVGDPRSSI' A
#
# COMPACT_ATOMS: atom_id res chain seq x y z
N ALA A 1 4.37 -10.29 11.12
CA ALA A 1 3.12 -9.56 11.43
C ALA A 1 2.04 -9.87 10.41
N VAL A 2 2.25 -9.53 9.12
CA VAL A 2 1.28 -9.81 8.04
C VAL A 2 0.86 -11.29 7.99
N GLY A 3 1.81 -12.23 8.06
CA GLY A 3 1.49 -13.68 8.08
C GLY A 3 0.64 -14.17 9.28
N LYS A 4 0.53 -13.38 10.36
CA LYS A 4 -0.36 -13.70 11.49
C LYS A 4 -1.80 -13.26 11.22
N VAL A 5 -1.98 -12.14 10.50
CA VAL A 5 -3.30 -11.59 10.13
C VAL A 5 -3.84 -12.25 8.86
N LEU A 6 -2.94 -12.60 7.94
CA LEU A 6 -3.22 -13.31 6.69
C LEU A 6 -2.39 -14.60 6.65
N PRO A 7 -2.90 -15.72 7.21
CA PRO A 7 -2.17 -16.98 7.30
C PRO A 7 -1.63 -17.51 5.96
N ALA A 8 -2.33 -17.23 4.85
CA ALA A 8 -1.91 -17.61 3.50
C ALA A 8 -0.57 -16.98 3.05
N LEU A 9 -0.15 -15.89 3.70
CA LEU A 9 1.10 -15.18 3.45
C LEU A 9 2.20 -15.50 4.48
N ASN A 10 1.96 -16.44 5.40
CA ASN A 10 2.95 -16.79 6.41
C ASN A 10 4.22 -17.35 5.77
N GLY A 11 5.38 -16.80 6.16
CA GLY A 11 6.68 -17.14 5.58
C GLY A 11 6.93 -16.67 4.15
N LYS A 12 5.96 -16.01 3.49
CA LYS A 12 6.10 -15.54 2.09
C LYS A 12 6.47 -14.07 1.94
N VAL A 13 6.35 -13.29 3.02
CA VAL A 13 6.62 -11.85 3.03
C VAL A 13 7.68 -11.54 4.07
N THR A 14 8.71 -10.82 3.64
CA THR A 14 9.74 -10.23 4.48
C THR A 14 9.95 -8.78 4.06
N GLY A 15 10.67 -7.98 4.84
CA GLY A 15 10.91 -6.59 4.53
C GLY A 15 12.09 -6.02 5.30
N MET A 16 12.55 -4.86 4.84
CA MET A 16 13.52 -4.02 5.53
C MET A 16 13.01 -2.58 5.56
N SER A 17 13.67 -1.72 6.34
CA SER A 17 13.31 -0.30 6.43
C SER A 17 14.55 0.57 6.32
N PHE A 18 14.39 1.72 5.67
CA PHE A 18 15.37 2.79 5.65
C PHE A 18 14.79 3.99 6.38
N ARG A 19 15.57 4.56 7.29
CA ARG A 19 15.21 5.81 7.97
C ARG A 19 15.85 6.96 7.25
N VAL A 20 15.04 7.97 6.93
CA VAL A 20 15.44 9.19 6.25
C VAL A 20 15.06 10.40 7.12
N PRO A 21 15.64 11.59 6.92
CA PRO A 21 15.41 12.75 7.77
C PRO A 21 14.06 13.44 7.45
N THR A 22 12.96 12.73 7.62
CA THR A 22 11.59 13.24 7.52
C THR A 22 10.88 13.08 8.86
N ALA A 23 10.22 14.14 9.35
CA ALA A 23 9.63 14.15 10.68
C ALA A 23 8.37 13.27 10.79
N ASN A 24 7.63 13.12 9.70
CA ASN A 24 6.40 12.34 9.63
C ASN A 24 6.20 11.82 8.20
N VAL A 25 5.26 10.88 8.07
CA VAL A 25 4.92 10.14 6.86
C VAL A 25 6.01 9.14 6.44
N SER A 26 5.58 8.04 5.85
CA SER A 26 6.43 6.94 5.39
C SER A 26 5.81 6.33 4.15
N VAL A 27 6.59 5.56 3.40
CA VAL A 27 6.13 4.87 2.19
C VAL A 27 6.46 3.38 2.29
N VAL A 28 5.55 2.55 1.77
CA VAL A 28 5.79 1.12 1.59
C VAL A 28 6.08 0.86 0.11
N ASP A 29 7.26 0.31 -0.16
CA ASP A 29 7.62 -0.23 -1.48
C ASP A 29 7.48 -1.75 -1.45
N LEU A 30 6.42 -2.25 -2.11
CA LEU A 30 6.11 -3.68 -2.16
C LEU A 30 6.44 -4.26 -3.54
N THR A 31 7.51 -5.05 -3.60
CA THR A 31 7.79 -5.92 -4.75
C THR A 31 7.34 -7.35 -4.44
N CYS A 32 6.48 -7.92 -5.28
CA CYS A 32 6.01 -9.30 -5.12
C CYS A 32 5.84 -10.02 -6.47
N ARG A 33 5.83 -11.35 -6.44
CA ARG A 33 5.49 -12.18 -7.60
C ARG A 33 4.03 -12.62 -7.48
N LEU A 34 3.23 -12.22 -8.45
CA LEU A 34 1.84 -12.66 -8.55
C LEU A 34 1.77 -14.10 -9.06
N GLU A 35 0.82 -14.89 -8.53
CA GLU A 35 0.55 -16.25 -9.02
C GLU A 35 0.02 -16.22 -10.46
N LYS A 36 -0.87 -15.27 -10.75
CA LYS A 36 -1.36 -14.97 -12.09
C LYS A 36 -0.80 -13.62 -12.51
N GLY A 37 -0.13 -13.58 -13.65
CA GLY A 37 0.39 -12.33 -14.21
C GLY A 37 -0.72 -11.31 -14.42
N ALA A 38 -0.43 -10.06 -14.10
CA ALA A 38 -1.32 -8.93 -14.31
C ALA A 38 -0.52 -7.76 -14.90
N SER A 39 -1.16 -6.96 -15.75
CA SER A 39 -0.60 -5.70 -16.20
C SER A 39 -0.70 -4.66 -15.09
N TYR A 40 0.16 -3.64 -15.15
CA TYR A 40 0.16 -2.53 -14.21
C TYR A 40 -1.23 -1.86 -14.12
N ASP A 41 -1.89 -1.64 -15.25
CA ASP A 41 -3.23 -1.03 -15.27
C ASP A 41 -4.29 -1.89 -14.58
N LYS A 42 -4.20 -3.22 -14.68
CA LYS A 42 -5.12 -4.12 -13.96
C LYS A 42 -4.90 -4.04 -12.44
N ILE A 43 -3.64 -3.91 -12.01
CA ILE A 43 -3.30 -3.76 -10.59
C ILE A 43 -3.83 -2.41 -10.08
N LYS A 44 -3.54 -1.31 -10.77
CA LYS A 44 -4.07 0.03 -10.43
C LYS A 44 -5.59 0.03 -10.33
N ALA A 45 -6.28 -0.52 -11.33
CA ALA A 45 -7.75 -0.58 -11.35
C ALA A 45 -8.31 -1.39 -10.17
N ALA A 46 -7.66 -2.51 -9.80
CA ALA A 46 -8.07 -3.31 -8.65
C ALA A 46 -7.88 -2.56 -7.32
N VAL A 47 -6.74 -1.87 -7.15
CA VAL A 47 -6.43 -1.06 -5.97
C VAL A 47 -7.43 0.09 -5.84
N LYS A 48 -7.67 0.84 -6.91
CA LYS A 48 -8.66 1.92 -6.95
C LYS A 48 -10.08 1.43 -6.64
N SER A 49 -10.50 0.32 -7.24
CA SER A 49 -11.82 -0.25 -6.96
C SER A 49 -11.98 -0.70 -5.50
N ALA A 50 -10.89 -1.21 -4.90
CA ALA A 50 -10.89 -1.60 -3.50
C ALA A 50 -10.99 -0.38 -2.57
N SER A 51 -10.26 0.71 -2.85
CA SER A 51 -10.29 1.94 -2.04
C SER A 51 -11.62 2.67 -2.12
N GLU A 52 -12.29 2.62 -3.27
CA GLU A 52 -13.61 3.23 -3.46
C GLU A 52 -14.77 2.35 -2.96
N GLY A 53 -14.52 1.05 -2.76
CA GLY A 53 -15.50 0.05 -2.35
C GLY A 53 -15.24 -0.54 -0.96
N PRO A 54 -14.85 -1.83 -0.87
CA PRO A 54 -14.80 -2.58 0.39
C PRO A 54 -13.80 -2.03 1.41
N MET A 55 -12.78 -1.28 0.98
CA MET A 55 -11.76 -0.69 1.85
C MET A 55 -11.93 0.83 2.02
N LYS A 56 -13.10 1.38 1.68
CA LYS A 56 -13.37 2.80 1.79
C LYS A 56 -13.17 3.30 3.22
N GLY A 57 -12.40 4.38 3.36
CA GLY A 57 -12.03 4.97 4.65
C GLY A 57 -10.81 4.32 5.33
N ILE A 58 -10.36 3.15 4.85
CA ILE A 58 -9.12 2.50 5.29
C ILE A 58 -8.02 2.65 4.24
N MET A 59 -8.37 2.48 2.96
CA MET A 59 -7.45 2.61 1.83
C MET A 59 -7.82 3.82 0.97
N GLY A 60 -6.82 4.59 0.55
CA GLY A 60 -6.90 5.64 -0.47
C GLY A 60 -6.31 5.19 -1.79
N TYR A 61 -6.41 6.06 -2.81
CA TYR A 61 -5.71 5.94 -4.09
C TYR A 61 -5.59 7.36 -4.67
N THR A 62 -4.44 7.71 -5.23
CA THR A 62 -4.22 8.99 -5.92
C THR A 62 -3.37 8.79 -7.18
N GLU A 63 -3.61 9.62 -8.20
CA GLU A 63 -2.77 9.75 -9.39
C GLU A 63 -2.17 11.17 -9.52
N ASP A 64 -2.34 11.99 -8.48
CA ASP A 64 -1.78 13.34 -8.44
C ASP A 64 -0.27 13.28 -8.12
N ASP A 65 0.49 14.26 -8.62
CA ASP A 65 1.92 14.41 -8.33
C ASP A 65 2.12 14.97 -6.90
N VAL A 66 2.05 14.07 -5.91
CA VAL A 66 2.11 14.40 -4.47
C VAL A 66 3.43 14.01 -3.82
N VAL A 67 3.73 14.64 -2.69
CA VAL A 67 4.91 14.37 -1.84
C VAL A 67 4.49 14.02 -0.42
N SER A 68 5.45 13.62 0.43
CA SER A 68 5.16 13.10 1.76
C SER A 68 4.36 14.04 2.65
N THR A 69 4.56 15.36 2.55
CA THR A 69 3.86 16.35 3.37
C THR A 69 2.37 16.44 3.07
N ASP A 70 1.95 16.07 1.86
CA ASP A 70 0.54 16.14 1.44
C ASP A 70 -0.33 15.12 2.17
N PHE A 71 0.28 14.10 2.79
CA PHE A 71 -0.40 13.06 3.55
C PHE A 71 -0.34 13.27 5.07
N VAL A 72 0.23 14.37 5.55
CA VAL A 72 0.28 14.65 6.99
C VAL A 72 -1.14 14.88 7.51
N GLY A 73 -1.53 14.08 8.53
CA GLY A 73 -2.85 14.17 9.14
C GLY A 73 -3.94 13.39 8.40
N ASP A 74 -3.59 12.66 7.34
CA ASP A 74 -4.54 11.76 6.69
C ASP A 74 -4.90 10.57 7.61
N PRO A 75 -6.20 10.32 7.87
CA PRO A 75 -6.62 9.28 8.81
C PRO A 75 -6.64 7.87 8.21
N ARG A 76 -6.46 7.73 6.89
CA ARG A 76 -6.48 6.42 6.20
C ARG A 76 -5.23 5.62 6.58
N SER A 77 -5.36 4.29 6.55
CA SER A 77 -4.26 3.38 6.92
C SER A 77 -3.23 3.18 5.80
N SER A 78 -3.66 3.34 4.54
CA SER A 78 -2.81 3.28 3.35
C SER A 78 -3.41 4.17 2.27
N ILE A 79 -2.59 4.85 1.48
CA ILE A 79 -3.02 5.71 0.36
C ILE A 79 -2.21 5.37 -0.86
#